data_AF-A0A9D7HV66-F1
#
_entry.id   AF-A0A9D7HV66-F1
#
_cell.length_a   1.000
_cell.length_b   1.000
_cell.length_c   1.000
_cell.angle_alpha   90.00
_cell.angle_beta   90.00
_cell.angle_gamma   90.00
#
_symmetry.space_group_name_H-M   'P 1'
#
loop_
_entity.id
_entity.type
_entity.pdbx_description
1 polymer ?
#
loop_
_entity_poly.entity_id
_entity_poly.type
_entity_poly.pdbx_seq_one_letter_code
_entity_poly.pdbx_strand_id
1 'polypeptide(L)'
;MLDKILNFSIQHRWLIMIAAAGIAVLGIFNFNKLPIDAVPDITNVQVQINTEAPAMSPLEVEKQITFTIETAMGGIPGVQYTRSLSRYGLSQVTVVFIDGTNIILHANFN
;
A
#
# COMPACT_ATOMS: atom_id res chain seq x y z
N MET A 1 -26.27 14.21 -36.89
CA MET A 1 -25.62 12.98 -36.36
C MET A 1 -26.35 12.48 -35.13
N LEU A 2 -26.61 13.36 -34.16
CA LEU A 2 -27.45 13.07 -32.99
C LEU A 2 -28.84 12.52 -33.40
N ASP A 3 -29.46 13.11 -34.43
CA ASP A 3 -30.78 12.68 -34.93
C ASP A 3 -30.78 11.25 -35.46
N LYS A 4 -29.66 10.78 -36.03
CA LYS A 4 -29.51 9.39 -36.47
C LYS A 4 -29.44 8.44 -35.28
N ILE A 5 -28.74 8.82 -34.21
CA ILE A 5 -28.63 8.03 -32.97
C ILE A 5 -29.97 8.00 -32.24
N LEU A 6 -30.70 9.12 -32.20
CA LEU A 6 -32.04 9.22 -31.63
C LEU A 6 -33.05 8.37 -32.40
N ASN A 7 -33.10 8.49 -33.73
CA ASN A 7 -34.00 7.69 -34.56
C ASN A 7 -33.69 6.20 -34.46
N PHE A 8 -32.41 5.82 -34.44
CA PHE A 8 -32.00 4.42 -34.22
C PHE A 8 -32.44 3.91 -32.84
N SER A 9 -32.27 4.76 -31.81
CA SER A 9 -32.67 4.46 -30.43
C SER A 9 -34.18 4.26 -30.27
N ILE A 10 -34.98 5.09 -30.94
CA ILE A 10 -36.44 5.03 -30.87
C ILE A 10 -36.97 3.82 -31.67
N GLN A 11 -36.41 3.55 -32.85
CA GLN A 11 -36.81 2.40 -33.67
C GLN A 11 -36.48 1.06 -32.98
N HIS A 12 -35.34 0.95 -32.31
CA HIS A 12 -34.88 -0.26 -31.62
C HIS A 12 -35.04 -0.17 -30.09
N ARG A 13 -36.15 0.45 -29.62
CA ARG A 13 -36.42 0.68 -28.19
C ARG A 13 -36.21 -0.54 -27.30
N TRP A 14 -36.58 -1.74 -27.75
CA TRP A 14 -36.41 -2.98 -26.98
C TRP A 14 -34.94 -3.36 -26.81
N LEU A 15 -34.13 -3.23 -27.87
CA LEU A 15 -32.70 -3.50 -27.82
C LEU A 15 -32.01 -2.55 -26.85
N ILE A 16 -32.40 -1.27 -26.86
CA ILE A 16 -31.86 -0.28 -25.92
C ILE A 16 -32.31 -0.54 -24.48
N MET A 17 -33.57 -0.92 -24.25
CA MET A 17 -34.04 -1.27 -22.91
C MET A 17 -33.30 -2.48 -22.34
N ILE A 18 -33.05 -3.51 -23.15
CA ILE A 18 -32.27 -4.69 -22.73
C ILE A 18 -30.82 -4.30 -22.44
N ALA A 19 -30.21 -3.48 -23.30
CA ALA A 19 -28.85 -2.99 -23.08
C ALA A 19 -28.73 -2.16 -21.78
N ALA A 20 -29.69 -1.26 -21.54
CA ALA A 20 -29.76 -0.46 -20.32
C ALA A 20 -29.96 -1.33 -19.07
N ALA A 21 -30.86 -2.30 -19.13
CA ALA A 21 -31.06 -3.26 -18.05
C ALA A 21 -29.81 -4.12 -17.79
N GLY A 22 -29.12 -4.55 -18.85
CA GLY A 22 -27.86 -5.29 -18.75
C GLY A 22 -26.77 -4.48 -18.06
N ILE A 23 -26.61 -3.21 -18.44
CA ILE A 23 -25.67 -2.29 -17.78
C ILE A 23 -26.05 -2.07 -16.31
N ALA A 24 -27.34 -1.91 -16.00
CA ALA A 24 -27.80 -1.76 -14.62
C ALA A 24 -27.48 -2.99 -13.76
N VAL A 25 -27.73 -4.20 -14.26
CA VAL A 25 -27.40 -5.46 -13.56
C VAL A 25 -25.89 -5.60 -13.36
N LEU A 26 -25.08 -5.31 -14.39
CA LEU A 26 -23.62 -5.30 -14.28
C LEU A 26 -23.14 -4.26 -13.26
N GLY A 27 -23.77 -3.09 -13.22
CA GLY A 27 -23.49 -2.05 -12.22
C GLY A 27 -23.74 -2.54 -10.80
N ILE A 28 -24.90 -3.15 -10.54
CA ILE A 28 -25.25 -3.71 -9.23
C ILE A 28 -24.28 -4.84 -8.84
N PHE A 29 -23.92 -5.72 -9.78
CA PHE A 29 -22.98 -6.81 -9.52
C PHE A 29 -21.59 -6.31 -9.14
N ASN A 30 -21.09 -5.27 -9.81
CA ASN A 30 -19.79 -4.67 -9.49
C ASN A 30 -19.84 -3.82 -8.22
N PHE A 31 -20.97 -3.15 -7.95
CA PHE A 31 -21.16 -2.38 -6.71
C PHE A 31 -21.01 -3.26 -5.46
N ASN A 32 -21.57 -4.48 -5.48
CA ASN A 32 -21.42 -5.44 -4.38
C ASN A 32 -20.00 -6.01 -4.24
N LYS A 33 -19.14 -5.83 -5.24
CA LYS A 33 -17.75 -6.28 -5.24
C LYS A 33 -16.76 -5.16 -4.94
N LEU A 34 -17.22 -3.92 -4.86
CA LEU A 34 -16.35 -2.80 -4.53
C LEU A 34 -15.96 -2.95 -3.04
N PRO A 35 -14.67 -3.06 -2.71
CA PRO A 35 -14.24 -2.98 -1.33
C PRO A 35 -14.49 -1.55 -0.87
N ILE A 36 -15.59 -1.35 -0.15
CA ILE A 36 -15.87 -0.07 0.49
C ILE A 36 -15.05 -0.03 1.77
N ASP A 37 -13.92 0.66 1.72
CA ASP A 37 -13.20 1.04 2.93
C ASP A 37 -13.70 2.42 3.38
N ALA A 38 -14.09 2.52 4.64
CA ALA A 38 -14.65 3.75 5.21
C ALA A 38 -13.57 4.77 5.55
N VAL A 39 -12.30 4.38 5.52
CA VAL A 39 -11.16 5.23 5.87
C VAL A 39 -10.14 5.17 4.74
N PRO A 40 -9.67 6.31 4.21
CA PRO A 40 -8.54 6.29 3.31
C PRO A 40 -7.34 5.68 4.04
N ASP A 41 -6.63 4.77 3.39
CA ASP A 41 -5.39 4.24 3.94
C ASP A 41 -4.37 5.39 4.07
N ILE A 42 -4.12 5.79 5.31
CA ILE A 42 -3.15 6.83 5.70
C ILE A 42 -1.86 6.20 6.22
N THR A 43 -1.66 4.89 6.06
CA THR A 43 -0.44 4.22 6.49
C THR A 43 0.69 4.55 5.54
N ASN A 44 1.81 5.01 6.11
CA ASN A 44 3.03 5.21 5.33
C ASN A 44 3.60 3.86 4.90
N VAL A 45 4.33 3.83 3.78
CA VAL A 45 5.09 2.64 3.38
C VAL A 45 6.26 2.46 4.36
N GLN A 46 6.18 1.46 5.24
CA GLN A 46 7.17 1.23 6.28
C GLN A 46 7.59 -0.24 6.38
N VAL A 47 8.87 -0.46 6.69
CA VAL A 47 9.42 -1.80 6.98
C VAL A 47 9.97 -1.79 8.40
N GLN A 48 9.57 -2.77 9.20
CA GLN A 48 10.03 -2.92 10.57
C GLN A 48 10.98 -4.11 10.70
N ILE A 49 12.15 -3.84 11.25
CA ILE A 49 13.22 -4.80 11.52
C ILE A 49 13.31 -4.96 13.03
N ASN A 50 12.92 -6.14 13.53
CA ASN A 50 13.03 -6.49 14.94
C ASN A 50 14.20 -7.46 15.11
N THR A 51 15.16 -7.09 15.96
CA THR A 51 16.33 -7.91 16.26
C THR A 51 16.37 -8.22 17.75
N GLU A 52 16.39 -9.50 18.10
CA GLU A 52 16.52 -9.96 19.48
C GLU A 52 17.99 -9.92 19.90
N ALA A 53 18.24 -9.34 21.07
CA ALA A 53 19.59 -9.10 21.60
C ALA A 53 19.65 -9.50 23.09
N PRO A 54 19.44 -10.79 23.42
CA PRO A 54 19.31 -11.24 24.80
C PRO A 54 20.58 -10.91 25.61
N ALA A 55 20.38 -10.50 26.86
CA ALA A 55 21.42 -10.10 27.80
C ALA A 55 22.21 -8.82 27.46
N MET A 56 21.86 -8.07 26.41
CA MET A 56 22.46 -6.76 26.12
C MET A 56 21.69 -5.62 26.80
N SER A 57 22.44 -4.66 27.35
CA SER A 57 21.89 -3.41 27.86
C SER A 57 21.42 -2.51 26.69
N PRO A 58 20.45 -1.59 26.91
CA PRO A 58 19.97 -0.69 25.84
C PRO A 58 21.09 0.08 25.13
N LEU A 59 22.18 0.42 25.84
CA LEU A 59 23.33 1.13 25.26
C LEU A 59 24.17 0.23 24.35
N GLU A 60 24.34 -1.04 24.71
CA GLU A 60 25.04 -2.02 23.89
C GLU A 60 24.22 -2.36 22.64
N VAL A 61 22.91 -2.57 22.82
CA VAL A 61 21.96 -2.77 21.71
C VAL A 61 22.02 -1.60 20.73
N GLU A 62 21.99 -0.36 21.23
CA GLU A 62 22.07 0.84 20.40
C GLU A 62 23.35 0.88 19.58
N LYS A 63 24.51 0.74 20.23
CA LYS A 63 25.82 0.89 19.58
C LYS A 63 26.18 -0.25 18.64
N GLN A 64 25.80 -1.47 18.99
CA GLN A 64 26.27 -2.67 18.30
C GLN A 64 25.30 -3.17 17.24
N ILE A 65 23.99 -2.91 17.41
CA ILE A 65 22.95 -3.46 16.54
C ILE A 65 22.22 -2.31 15.85
N THR A 66 21.52 -1.48 16.62
CA THR A 66 20.62 -0.46 16.09
C THR A 66 21.35 0.52 15.18
N PHE A 67 22.51 1.04 15.61
CA PHE A 67 23.32 1.98 14.83
C PHE A 67 23.81 1.39 13.50
N THR A 68 24.22 0.12 13.51
CA THR A 68 24.66 -0.59 12.30
C THR A 68 23.51 -0.76 11.31
N ILE A 69 22.34 -1.16 11.80
CA ILE A 69 21.14 -1.32 10.97
C ILE A 69 20.72 0.04 10.41
N GLU A 70 20.64 1.08 11.23
CA GLU A 70 20.26 2.42 10.78
C GLU A 70 21.21 2.98 9.71
N THR A 71 22.52 2.81 9.92
CA THR A 71 23.54 3.23 8.95
C THR A 71 23.43 2.46 7.63
N ALA A 72 23.17 1.15 7.68
CA ALA A 72 22.97 0.33 6.49
C ALA A 72 21.69 0.72 5.72
N MET A 73 20.61 1.04 6.44
CA MET A 73 19.34 1.44 5.84
C MET A 73 19.38 2.85 5.24
N GLY A 74 20.23 3.74 5.76
CA GLY A 74 20.43 5.09 5.19
C GLY A 74 20.98 5.10 3.75
N GLY A 75 21.54 3.97 3.28
CA GLY A 75 22.01 3.82 1.90
C GLY A 75 20.92 3.40 0.90
N ILE A 76 19.72 3.06 1.37
CA ILE A 76 18.65 2.54 0.50
C ILE A 76 17.93 3.71 -0.20
N PRO A 77 17.83 3.70 -1.54
CA PRO A 77 17.07 4.71 -2.28
C PRO A 77 15.59 4.71 -1.87
N GLY A 78 15.02 5.91 -1.70
CA GLY A 78 13.61 6.08 -1.36
C GLY A 78 13.28 6.03 0.13
N VAL A 79 14.27 5.89 1.01
CA VAL A 79 14.09 6.08 2.46
C VAL A 79 13.86 7.57 2.75
N GLN A 80 12.77 7.87 3.46
CA GLN A 80 12.44 9.22 3.91
C GLN A 80 13.05 9.50 5.29
N TYR A 81 12.85 8.59 6.24
CA TYR A 81 13.46 8.64 7.57
C TYR A 81 13.45 7.25 8.22
N THR A 82 14.33 7.07 9.20
CA THR A 82 14.42 5.86 10.02
C THR A 82 14.09 6.22 11.46
N ARG A 83 13.41 5.31 12.17
CA ARG A 83 13.12 5.42 13.59
C ARG A 83 13.59 4.17 14.31
N SER A 84 14.47 4.34 15.27
CA SER A 84 15.07 3.27 16.07
C SER A 84 14.54 3.28 17.51
N LEU A 85 14.45 2.10 18.12
CA LEU A 85 14.08 1.88 19.50
C LEU A 85 14.93 0.75 20.09
N SER A 86 15.78 1.09 21.05
CA SER A 86 16.64 0.14 21.75
C SER A 86 16.14 -0.08 23.17
N ARG A 87 15.82 -1.33 23.50
CA ARG A 87 15.38 -1.79 24.83
C ARG A 87 16.23 -2.98 25.27
N TYR A 88 16.16 -3.33 26.56
CA TYR A 88 16.79 -4.55 27.06
C TYR A 88 16.31 -5.74 26.24
N GLY A 89 17.25 -6.47 25.62
CA GLY A 89 16.91 -7.66 24.85
C GLY A 89 16.36 -7.40 23.44
N LEU A 90 16.14 -6.14 23.01
CA LEU A 90 15.41 -5.84 21.77
C LEU A 90 15.93 -4.57 21.09
N SER A 91 16.26 -4.70 19.80
CA SER A 91 16.41 -3.59 18.86
C SER A 91 15.24 -3.60 17.88
N GLN A 92 14.57 -2.47 17.72
CA GLN A 92 13.52 -2.29 16.71
C GLN A 92 13.87 -1.09 15.85
N VAL A 93 13.98 -1.30 14.54
CA VAL A 93 14.25 -0.26 13.54
C VAL A 93 13.10 -0.23 12.54
N THR A 94 12.43 0.91 12.44
CA THR A 94 11.36 1.16 11.48
C THR A 94 11.88 2.11 10.41
N VAL A 95 11.93 1.64 9.17
CA VAL A 95 12.34 2.43 8.00
C VAL A 95 11.07 2.89 7.28
N VAL A 96 10.93 4.20 7.08
CA VAL A 96 9.80 4.80 6.36
C VAL A 96 10.27 5.24 4.98
N PHE A 97 9.54 4.83 3.96
CA PHE A 97 9.82 5.11 2.55
C PHE A 97 8.90 6.21 2.03
N ILE A 98 9.30 6.82 0.91
CA ILE A 98 8.42 7.74 0.17
C ILE A 98 7.18 7.02 -0.37
N ASP A 99 6.05 7.72 -0.41
CA ASP A 99 4.79 7.18 -0.92
C ASP A 99 4.93 6.71 -2.38
N GLY A 100 4.37 5.53 -2.67
CA GLY A 100 4.49 4.87 -3.98
C GLY A 100 5.73 3.99 -4.15
N THR A 101 6.58 3.85 -3.12
CA THR A 101 7.69 2.90 -3.15
C THR A 101 7.17 1.47 -3.09
N ASN A 102 7.49 0.67 -4.11
CA ASN A 102 7.19 -0.75 -4.09
C ASN A 102 8.22 -1.50 -3.23
N ILE A 103 7.86 -1.70 -1.96
CA ILE A 103 8.65 -2.42 -0.94
C ILE A 103 9.02 -3.85 -1.37
N ILE A 104 8.15 -4.56 -2.08
CA ILE A 104 8.37 -5.97 -2.45
C ILE A 104 9.47 -6.09 -3.52
N LEU A 105 9.63 -5.10 -4.41
CA LEU A 105 10.68 -5.11 -5.44
C LEU A 105 12.06 -4.73 -4.87
N HIS A 106 12.11 -3.92 -3.82
CA HIS A 106 13.36 -3.40 -3.24
C HIS A 106 13.88 -4.20 -2.05
N ALA A 107 13.10 -5.14 -1.52
CA ALA A 107 13.51 -6.07 -0.45
C ALA A 107 14.30 -7.29 -0.95
N ASN A 108 14.64 -7.37 -2.25
CA ASN A 108 15.56 -8.38 -2.77
C ASN A 108 17.00 -7.99 -2.38
N PHE A 109 17.37 -8.33 -1.15
CA PHE A 109 18.76 -8.33 -0.70
C PHE A 109 19.48 -9.50 -1.37
N ASN A 110 20.13 -9.23 -2.51
CA ASN A 110 21.08 -10.12 -3.17
C ASN A 110 22.50 -9.60 -2.96
#